data_AF-A0A2M7AHQ9-F1
#
_entry.id   AF-A0A2M7AHQ9-F1
#
_cell.length_a   1.000
_cell.length_b   1.000
_cell.length_c   1.000
_cell.angle_alpha   90.00
_cell.angle_beta   90.00
_cell.angle_gamma   90.00
#
_symmetry.space_group_name_H-M   'P 1'
#
loop_
_entity.id
_entity.type
_entity.pdbx_description
1 polymer ?
#
loop_
_entity_poly.entity_id
_entity_poly.type
_entity_poly.pdbx_seq_one_letter_code
_entity_poly.pdbx_strand_id
1 'polypeptide(L)'
;MALKLTAHYYQQFDADHSLDVPGEGYGGWKQAVIDIAEEHTAVVVMHAWDADTRDEFPGWYRCVEYLPRANEICENVFPPLLNAVRESGFRIFHVVGGGNYYKECPGYLKTVELAGASPELPTGVDVDDTLAQLREFRSDNVFVGTHNQEDVSRGFACLDFPPEARPLDAEPIAENAHQLLALCRHHGVNHLVYAGFAINWCLLMSSGGMVDMTRHGVLCSALRQAVTAVENKESARGEQHKEEALWRVAVGFGFIFDVHDFMTALLP
;
A
#
# COMPACT_ATOMS: atom_id res chain seq x y z
N MET A 1 20.22 12.22 -8.81
CA MET A 1 19.73 13.39 -9.58
C MET A 1 18.44 13.88 -8.92
N ALA A 2 18.13 15.17 -9.01
CA ALA A 2 16.86 15.71 -8.51
C ALA A 2 15.81 15.69 -9.63
N LEU A 3 14.69 15.00 -9.38
CA LEU A 3 13.54 14.93 -10.28
C LEU A 3 12.47 15.93 -9.83
N LYS A 4 11.94 16.70 -10.77
CA LYS A 4 10.86 17.66 -10.48
C LYS A 4 9.50 17.02 -10.69
N LEU A 5 8.67 17.04 -9.65
CA LEU A 5 7.34 16.46 -9.68
C LEU A 5 6.30 17.43 -9.14
N THR A 6 5.12 17.45 -9.76
CA THR A 6 3.94 18.06 -9.18
C THR A 6 3.45 17.20 -8.02
N ALA A 7 3.66 17.68 -6.80
CA ALA A 7 3.13 17.07 -5.60
C ALA A 7 1.81 17.72 -5.19
N HIS A 8 0.81 16.89 -4.89
CA HIS A 8 -0.36 17.31 -4.15
C HIS A 8 -0.09 17.16 -2.65
N TYR A 9 -0.40 18.21 -1.89
CA TYR A 9 -0.31 18.24 -0.43
C TYR A 9 -1.57 18.88 0.15
N TYR A 10 -1.84 18.65 1.43
CA TYR A 10 -2.97 19.25 2.12
C TYR A 10 -2.50 20.26 3.17
N GLN A 11 -3.02 21.48 3.11
CA GLN A 11 -2.73 22.52 4.09
C GLN A 11 -3.70 22.44 5.26
N GLN A 12 -3.36 21.64 6.28
CA GLN A 12 -4.15 21.41 7.49
C GLN A 12 -3.83 22.42 8.61
N PHE A 13 -3.93 23.72 8.34
CA PHE A 13 -3.73 24.78 9.35
C PHE A 13 -4.47 26.06 8.96
N ASP A 14 -4.50 27.02 9.90
CA ASP A 14 -5.28 28.27 9.86
C ASP A 14 -6.81 28.07 9.97
N ALA A 15 -7.25 27.36 11.02
CA ALA A 15 -8.68 27.26 11.34
C ALA A 15 -9.29 28.66 11.54
N ASP A 16 -10.47 28.89 10.94
CA ASP A 16 -11.17 30.17 11.03
C ASP A 16 -12.28 30.09 12.10
N HIS A 17 -11.96 30.57 13.29
CA HIS A 17 -12.91 30.61 14.41
C HIS A 17 -14.07 31.62 14.24
N SER A 18 -14.13 32.35 13.12
CA SER A 18 -15.30 33.15 12.75
C SER A 18 -16.38 32.35 12.00
N LEU A 19 -16.05 31.14 11.51
CA LEU A 19 -16.98 30.21 10.88
C LEU A 19 -17.70 29.33 11.90
N ASP A 20 -18.82 28.73 11.50
CA ASP A 20 -19.58 27.77 12.31
C ASP A 20 -18.77 26.48 12.55
N VAL A 21 -18.01 26.04 11.53
CA VAL A 21 -17.07 24.93 11.61
C VAL A 21 -15.65 25.45 11.31
N PRO A 22 -14.79 25.68 12.32
CA PRO A 22 -13.49 26.34 12.10
C PRO A 22 -12.56 25.66 11.09
N GLY A 23 -12.68 24.33 10.95
CA GLY A 23 -11.91 23.58 9.97
C GLY A 23 -12.22 23.91 8.51
N GLU A 24 -13.36 24.55 8.21
CA GLU A 24 -13.66 25.07 6.87
C GLU A 24 -12.70 26.18 6.42
N GLY A 25 -11.97 26.80 7.37
CA GLY A 25 -10.92 27.77 7.09
C GLY A 25 -9.59 27.17 6.63
N TYR A 26 -9.40 25.85 6.73
CA TYR A 26 -8.15 25.23 6.31
C TYR A 26 -7.84 25.45 4.84
N GLY A 27 -6.55 25.60 4.52
CA GLY A 27 -6.09 25.91 3.16
C GLY A 27 -6.35 24.81 2.12
N GLY A 28 -6.72 23.60 2.55
CA GLY A 28 -7.19 22.55 1.65
C GLY A 28 -6.11 21.89 0.79
N TRP A 29 -6.53 21.19 -0.26
CA TRP A 29 -5.64 20.59 -1.25
C TRP A 29 -4.93 21.66 -2.09
N LYS A 30 -3.61 21.50 -2.24
CA LYS A 30 -2.75 22.38 -3.02
C LYS A 30 -1.75 21.57 -3.84
N GLN A 31 -1.15 22.22 -4.83
CA GLN A 31 -0.10 21.66 -5.68
C GLN A 31 1.15 22.52 -5.62
N ALA A 32 2.30 21.87 -5.69
CA ALA A 32 3.59 22.53 -5.89
C ALA A 32 4.53 21.61 -6.67
N VAL A 33 5.43 22.20 -7.46
CA VAL A 33 6.56 21.45 -8.03
C VAL A 33 7.63 21.30 -6.96
N ILE A 34 7.99 20.07 -6.63
CA ILE A 34 9.02 19.73 -5.65
C ILE A 34 10.12 18.91 -6.29
N ASP A 35 11.31 18.98 -5.70
CA ASP A 35 12.43 18.10 -6.06
C ASP A 35 12.35 16.81 -5.22
N ILE A 36 12.44 15.66 -5.87
CA ILE A 36 12.68 14.37 -5.22
C ILE A 36 14.06 13.82 -5.63
N ALA A 37 14.74 13.15 -4.72
CA ALA A 37 16.04 12.54 -5.01
C ALA A 37 15.83 11.14 -5.60
N GLU A 38 16.01 11.00 -6.91
CA GLU A 38 15.84 9.74 -7.64
C GLU A 38 16.62 8.58 -6.99
N GLU A 39 17.87 8.82 -6.60
CA GLU A 39 18.72 7.80 -5.98
C GLU A 39 18.28 7.35 -4.58
N HIS A 40 17.45 8.17 -3.92
CA HIS A 40 16.96 7.94 -2.56
C HIS A 40 15.46 7.65 -2.52
N THR A 41 14.82 7.46 -3.68
CA THR A 41 13.40 7.19 -3.81
C THR A 41 13.17 5.82 -4.44
N ALA A 42 12.15 5.10 -3.96
CA ALA A 42 11.68 3.86 -4.59
C ALA A 42 10.16 3.85 -4.72
N VAL A 43 9.66 3.24 -5.79
CA VAL A 43 8.26 2.86 -5.92
C VAL A 43 8.03 1.55 -5.17
N VAL A 44 6.99 1.50 -4.35
CA VAL A 44 6.59 0.29 -3.63
C VAL A 44 5.32 -0.26 -4.24
N VAL A 45 5.30 -1.52 -4.63
CA VAL A 45 4.08 -2.25 -5.01
C VAL A 45 3.69 -3.15 -3.84
N MET A 46 2.68 -2.74 -3.07
CA MET A 46 2.29 -3.43 -1.84
C MET A 46 0.97 -4.18 -2.01
N HIS A 47 1.00 -5.48 -1.71
CA HIS A 47 -0.19 -6.37 -1.67
C HIS A 47 -1.04 -6.28 -2.96
N ALA A 48 -0.39 -6.13 -4.11
CA ALA A 48 -1.01 -6.36 -5.41
C ALA A 48 -1.16 -7.87 -5.59
N TRP A 49 -2.34 -8.39 -5.32
CA TRP A 49 -2.66 -9.82 -5.39
C TRP A 49 -3.39 -10.14 -6.69
N ASP A 50 -3.03 -11.26 -7.30
CA ASP A 50 -3.94 -12.01 -8.16
C ASP A 50 -4.89 -12.79 -7.25
N ALA A 51 -6.14 -12.35 -7.22
CA ALA A 51 -7.20 -12.98 -6.43
C ALA A 51 -8.08 -13.91 -7.26
N ASP A 52 -7.64 -14.30 -8.47
CA ASP A 52 -8.40 -15.05 -9.46
C ASP A 52 -9.77 -14.38 -9.73
N THR A 53 -10.75 -15.14 -10.22
CA THR A 53 -12.04 -14.62 -10.66
C THR A 53 -13.10 -14.66 -9.58
N ARG A 54 -14.10 -13.78 -9.73
CA ARG A 54 -15.31 -13.79 -8.90
C ARG A 54 -16.08 -15.11 -8.98
N ASP A 55 -16.03 -15.80 -10.11
CA ASP A 55 -16.73 -17.07 -10.30
C ASP A 55 -16.06 -18.20 -9.51
N GLU A 56 -14.72 -18.19 -9.41
CA GLU A 56 -13.96 -19.16 -8.63
C GLU A 56 -14.04 -18.89 -7.12
N PHE A 57 -13.92 -17.62 -6.70
CA PHE A 57 -13.93 -17.20 -5.29
C PHE A 57 -15.00 -16.15 -4.96
N PRO A 58 -16.31 -16.47 -5.11
CA PRO A 58 -17.38 -15.49 -4.95
C PRO A 58 -17.53 -14.95 -3.53
N GLY A 59 -17.14 -15.71 -2.50
CA GLY A 59 -17.12 -15.28 -1.10
C GLY A 59 -16.02 -14.28 -0.80
N TRP A 60 -14.86 -14.43 -1.43
CA TRP A 60 -13.81 -13.41 -1.33
C TRP A 60 -14.26 -12.08 -1.93
N TYR A 61 -14.82 -12.11 -3.14
CA TYR A 61 -15.36 -10.92 -3.80
C TYR A 61 -16.57 -10.30 -3.08
N ARG A 62 -17.28 -11.05 -2.22
CA ARG A 62 -18.32 -10.48 -1.34
C ARG A 62 -17.74 -9.65 -0.19
N CYS A 63 -16.56 -10.02 0.30
CA CYS A 63 -15.97 -9.41 1.50
C CYS A 63 -14.91 -8.35 1.18
N VAL A 64 -14.20 -8.52 0.06
CA VAL A 64 -13.15 -7.62 -0.39
C VAL A 64 -13.67 -6.90 -1.63
N GLU A 65 -14.58 -5.95 -1.40
CA GLU A 65 -15.35 -5.29 -2.45
C GLU A 65 -14.49 -4.49 -3.44
N TYR A 66 -13.28 -4.11 -3.04
CA TYR A 66 -12.35 -3.37 -3.88
C TYR A 66 -11.62 -4.26 -4.91
N LEU A 67 -11.73 -5.59 -4.86
CA LEU A 67 -11.03 -6.49 -5.79
C LEU A 67 -11.24 -6.13 -7.27
N PRO A 68 -12.47 -5.83 -7.75
CA PRO A 68 -12.66 -5.37 -9.13
C PRO A 68 -11.88 -4.08 -9.44
N ARG A 69 -11.86 -3.10 -8.53
CA ARG A 69 -11.09 -1.85 -8.71
C ARG A 69 -9.58 -2.12 -8.69
N ALA A 70 -9.12 -3.04 -7.84
CA ALA A 70 -7.72 -3.47 -7.81
C ALA A 70 -7.31 -4.13 -9.13
N ASN A 71 -8.14 -5.02 -9.68
CA ASN A 71 -7.91 -5.65 -10.97
C ASN A 71 -7.84 -4.62 -12.10
N GLU A 72 -8.76 -3.66 -12.14
CA GLU A 72 -8.73 -2.57 -13.14
C GLU A 72 -7.43 -1.75 -13.06
N ILE A 73 -6.92 -1.48 -11.86
CA ILE A 73 -5.65 -0.77 -11.66
C ILE A 73 -4.47 -1.65 -12.11
N CYS A 74 -4.47 -2.94 -11.77
CA CYS A 74 -3.46 -3.90 -12.24
C CYS A 74 -3.44 -4.00 -13.76
N GLU A 75 -4.60 -4.04 -14.43
CA GLU A 75 -4.69 -4.18 -15.88
C GLU A 75 -4.31 -2.90 -16.63
N ASN A 76 -4.72 -1.72 -16.12
CA ASN A 76 -4.70 -0.49 -16.91
C ASN A 76 -3.69 0.56 -16.43
N VAL A 77 -3.31 0.53 -15.15
CA VAL A 77 -2.42 1.55 -14.55
C VAL A 77 -1.03 0.99 -14.30
N PHE A 78 -0.93 -0.23 -13.79
CA PHE A 78 0.37 -0.82 -13.45
C PHE A 78 1.28 -1.06 -14.67
N PRO A 79 0.82 -1.55 -15.84
CA PRO A 79 1.72 -1.81 -16.95
C PRO A 79 2.48 -0.57 -17.42
N PRO A 80 1.83 0.57 -17.75
CA PRO A 80 2.58 1.76 -18.16
C PRO A 80 3.43 2.33 -17.02
N LEU A 81 2.93 2.32 -15.77
CA LEU A 81 3.67 2.82 -14.61
C LEU A 81 4.96 2.01 -14.37
N LEU A 82 4.85 0.70 -14.20
CA LEU A 82 5.99 -0.15 -13.87
C LEU A 82 7.00 -0.20 -15.01
N ASN A 83 6.54 -0.14 -16.28
CA ASN A 83 7.45 -0.03 -17.41
C ASN A 83 8.24 1.28 -17.37
N ALA A 84 7.60 2.44 -17.15
CA ALA A 84 8.31 3.72 -17.04
C ALA A 84 9.32 3.75 -15.88
N VAL A 85 8.95 3.16 -14.74
CA VAL A 85 9.84 3.05 -13.56
C VAL A 85 11.04 2.15 -13.88
N ARG A 86 10.83 1.02 -14.57
CA ARG A 86 11.91 0.12 -15.01
C ARG A 86 12.84 0.77 -16.03
N GLU A 87 12.29 1.47 -17.03
CA GLU A 87 13.04 2.10 -18.11
C GLU A 87 13.89 3.29 -17.63
N SER A 88 13.41 4.04 -16.64
CA SER A 88 14.14 5.17 -16.05
C SER A 88 15.27 4.74 -15.11
N GLY A 89 15.30 3.49 -14.67
CA GLY A 89 16.26 3.01 -13.66
C GLY A 89 15.88 3.36 -12.22
N PHE A 90 14.66 3.87 -12.01
CA PHE A 90 14.10 4.08 -10.70
C PHE A 90 13.89 2.75 -9.97
N ARG A 91 14.00 2.74 -8.64
CA ARG A 91 13.90 1.49 -7.87
C ARG A 91 12.45 1.07 -7.68
N ILE A 92 12.20 -0.22 -7.81
CA ILE A 92 10.94 -0.88 -7.45
C ILE A 92 11.21 -1.85 -6.31
N PHE A 93 10.43 -1.75 -5.23
CA PHE A 93 10.35 -2.76 -4.19
C PHE A 93 8.95 -3.37 -4.19
N HIS A 94 8.86 -4.68 -4.10
CA HIS A 94 7.58 -5.38 -3.91
C HIS A 94 7.43 -5.71 -2.44
N VAL A 95 6.24 -5.42 -1.89
CA VAL A 95 5.89 -5.78 -0.52
C VAL A 95 4.72 -6.76 -0.59
N VAL A 96 4.99 -7.98 -0.16
CA VAL A 96 4.04 -9.10 -0.24
C VAL A 96 3.34 -9.30 1.10
N GLY A 97 2.18 -9.95 1.07
CA GLY A 97 1.41 -10.26 2.26
C GLY A 97 0.51 -11.47 2.02
N GLY A 98 0.38 -12.33 3.04
CA GLY A 98 -0.33 -13.60 2.92
C GLY A 98 0.36 -14.60 1.99
N GLY A 99 -0.08 -15.87 2.07
CA GLY A 99 0.39 -16.94 1.18
C GLY A 99 1.91 -17.20 1.21
N ASN A 100 2.38 -17.97 0.22
CA ASN A 100 3.80 -18.35 0.04
C ASN A 100 4.31 -18.18 -1.40
N TYR A 101 3.54 -17.54 -2.27
CA TYR A 101 3.77 -17.45 -3.73
C TYR A 101 5.09 -16.76 -4.13
N TYR A 102 5.66 -15.96 -3.23
CA TYR A 102 6.90 -15.23 -3.42
C TYR A 102 8.14 -15.91 -2.84
N LYS A 103 7.98 -16.99 -2.06
CA LYS A 103 9.06 -17.58 -1.24
C LYS A 103 10.23 -18.12 -2.07
N GLU A 104 9.94 -18.55 -3.30
CA GLU A 104 10.94 -19.08 -4.24
C GLU A 104 11.48 -18.00 -5.19
N CYS A 105 10.97 -16.76 -5.14
CA CYS A 105 11.42 -15.70 -6.02
C CYS A 105 12.86 -15.27 -5.67
N PRO A 106 13.76 -15.12 -6.67
CA PRO A 106 15.14 -14.71 -6.42
C PRO A 106 15.27 -13.39 -5.64
N GLY A 107 14.39 -12.42 -5.92
CA GLY A 107 14.33 -11.14 -5.22
C GLY A 107 14.02 -11.26 -3.72
N TYR A 108 13.16 -12.22 -3.35
CA TYR A 108 12.84 -12.49 -1.94
C TYR A 108 14.00 -13.17 -1.23
N LEU A 109 14.59 -14.21 -1.83
CA LEU A 109 15.71 -14.94 -1.23
C LEU A 109 16.91 -14.03 -0.93
N LYS A 110 17.24 -13.11 -1.85
CA LYS A 110 18.26 -12.09 -1.64
C LYS A 110 17.90 -11.12 -0.52
N THR A 111 16.63 -10.75 -0.41
CA THR A 111 16.15 -9.85 0.65
C THR A 111 16.22 -10.51 2.03
N VAL A 112 15.92 -11.80 2.13
CA VAL A 112 16.10 -12.59 3.37
C VAL A 112 17.58 -12.62 3.79
N GLU A 113 18.48 -12.91 2.85
CA GLU A 113 19.92 -12.88 3.11
C GLU A 113 20.39 -11.50 3.61
N LEU A 114 19.94 -10.43 2.93
CA LEU A 114 20.28 -9.06 3.28
C LEU A 114 19.74 -8.64 4.66
N ALA A 115 18.49 -8.98 4.97
CA ALA A 115 17.83 -8.57 6.20
C ALA A 115 18.31 -9.36 7.43
N GLY A 116 18.83 -10.58 7.21
CA GLY A 116 19.23 -11.48 8.28
C GLY A 116 18.04 -11.97 9.11
N ALA A 117 18.32 -12.40 10.34
CA ALA A 117 17.29 -12.92 11.24
C ALA A 117 16.24 -11.85 11.57
N SER A 118 14.96 -12.23 11.48
CA SER A 118 13.85 -11.39 11.92
C SER A 118 13.96 -11.08 13.41
N PRO A 119 13.60 -9.86 13.84
CA PRO A 119 13.57 -9.52 15.26
C PRO A 119 12.56 -10.40 16.01
N GLU A 120 12.85 -10.70 17.26
CA GLU A 120 11.88 -11.37 18.13
C GLU A 120 10.63 -10.51 18.30
N LEU A 121 9.46 -11.13 18.10
CA LEU A 121 8.20 -10.47 18.37
C LEU A 121 8.03 -10.31 19.89
N PRO A 122 7.50 -9.17 20.37
CA PRO A 122 7.13 -9.02 21.76
C PRO A 122 6.19 -10.15 22.20
N THR A 123 6.34 -10.60 23.45
CA THR A 123 5.44 -11.60 24.02
C THR A 123 4.00 -11.08 23.96
N GLY A 124 3.09 -11.95 23.50
CA GLY A 124 1.66 -11.63 23.45
C GLY A 124 1.07 -11.44 24.85
N VAL A 125 -0.16 -10.92 24.88
CA VAL A 125 -0.96 -10.84 26.11
C VAL A 125 -1.63 -12.17 26.42
N ASP A 126 -1.81 -12.46 27.71
CA ASP A 126 -2.61 -13.61 28.15
C ASP A 126 -4.04 -13.50 27.64
N VAL A 127 -4.62 -14.64 27.25
CA VAL A 127 -5.99 -14.72 26.73
C VAL A 127 -6.86 -15.36 27.80
N ASP A 128 -7.74 -14.56 28.40
CA ASP A 128 -8.82 -15.07 29.25
C ASP A 128 -10.04 -15.51 28.42
N ASP A 129 -10.99 -16.17 29.09
CA ASP A 129 -12.21 -16.66 28.45
C ASP A 129 -13.03 -15.52 27.80
N THR A 130 -12.98 -14.31 28.37
CA THR A 130 -13.72 -13.16 27.84
C THR A 130 -13.11 -12.70 26.52
N LEU A 131 -11.78 -12.57 26.46
CA LEU A 131 -11.07 -12.20 25.23
C LEU A 131 -11.24 -13.28 24.16
N ALA A 132 -11.25 -14.56 24.53
CA ALA A 132 -11.53 -15.65 23.60
C ALA A 132 -12.92 -15.51 22.98
N GLN A 133 -13.96 -15.29 23.79
CA GLN A 133 -15.33 -15.08 23.32
C GLN A 133 -15.47 -13.83 22.44
N LEU A 134 -14.80 -12.72 22.80
CA LEU A 134 -14.79 -11.51 21.98
C LEU A 134 -14.15 -11.74 20.60
N ARG A 135 -13.07 -12.53 20.54
CA ARG A 135 -12.41 -12.88 19.27
C ARG A 135 -13.29 -13.78 18.41
N GLU A 136 -13.93 -14.78 19.00
CA GLU A 136 -14.88 -15.65 18.31
C GLU A 136 -16.06 -14.83 17.73
N PHE A 137 -16.70 -13.99 18.55
CA PHE A 137 -17.77 -13.11 18.09
C PHE A 137 -17.33 -12.23 16.91
N ARG A 138 -16.12 -11.66 16.97
CA ARG A 138 -15.59 -10.85 15.86
C ARG A 138 -15.34 -11.69 14.60
N SER A 139 -14.77 -12.89 14.74
CA SER A 139 -14.53 -13.81 13.62
C SER A 139 -15.82 -14.14 12.89
N ASP A 140 -16.89 -14.40 13.63
CA ASP A 140 -18.19 -14.79 13.05
C ASP A 140 -18.96 -13.62 12.42
N ASN A 141 -18.82 -12.41 12.96
CA ASN A 141 -19.74 -11.30 12.67
C ASN A 141 -19.12 -10.10 11.94
N VAL A 142 -17.79 -9.95 11.87
CA VAL A 142 -17.17 -8.71 11.36
C VAL A 142 -16.63 -8.90 9.94
N PHE A 143 -15.57 -9.69 9.78
CA PHE A 143 -14.91 -9.95 8.50
C PHE A 143 -14.13 -11.25 8.62
N VAL A 144 -14.26 -12.22 7.72
CA VAL A 144 -15.08 -12.27 6.49
C VAL A 144 -16.51 -12.78 6.70
N GLY A 145 -16.87 -13.07 7.96
CA GLY A 145 -18.10 -13.75 8.33
C GLY A 145 -18.04 -15.25 8.00
N THR A 146 -18.68 -16.07 8.82
CA THR A 146 -18.54 -17.54 8.78
C THR A 146 -18.86 -18.14 7.41
N HIS A 147 -19.85 -17.59 6.70
CA HIS A 147 -20.28 -18.11 5.40
C HIS A 147 -19.31 -17.84 4.22
N ASN A 148 -18.33 -16.95 4.38
CA ASN A 148 -17.30 -16.69 3.36
C ASN A 148 -15.93 -17.26 3.73
N GLN A 149 -15.76 -17.76 4.95
CA GLN A 149 -14.45 -18.10 5.51
C GLN A 149 -13.73 -19.20 4.72
N GLU A 150 -14.44 -20.26 4.35
CA GLU A 150 -13.88 -21.36 3.55
C GLU A 150 -13.43 -20.88 2.17
N ASP A 151 -14.28 -20.08 1.50
CA ASP A 151 -14.00 -19.56 0.16
C ASP A 151 -12.81 -18.58 0.15
N VAL A 152 -12.77 -17.67 1.12
CA VAL A 152 -11.63 -16.75 1.30
C VAL A 152 -10.35 -17.51 1.61
N SER A 153 -10.43 -18.54 2.46
CA SER A 153 -9.26 -19.36 2.81
C SER A 153 -8.72 -20.14 1.61
N ARG A 154 -9.61 -20.66 0.75
CA ARG A 154 -9.23 -21.26 -0.54
C ARG A 154 -8.56 -20.24 -1.46
N GLY A 155 -9.14 -19.04 -1.59
CA GLY A 155 -8.56 -17.97 -2.39
C GLY A 155 -7.16 -17.56 -1.91
N PHE A 156 -6.98 -17.34 -0.60
CA PHE A 156 -5.67 -17.01 -0.02
C PHE A 156 -4.62 -18.12 -0.23
N ALA A 157 -5.04 -19.38 -0.30
CA ALA A 157 -4.14 -20.50 -0.58
C ALA A 157 -3.65 -20.54 -2.03
N CYS A 158 -4.36 -19.86 -2.95
CA CYS A 158 -4.08 -19.78 -4.38
C CYS A 158 -3.52 -18.42 -4.81
N LEU A 159 -3.18 -17.54 -3.85
CA LEU A 159 -2.61 -16.21 -4.12
C LEU A 159 -1.38 -16.29 -5.04
N ASP A 160 -1.25 -15.32 -5.95
CA ASP A 160 -0.04 -15.05 -6.71
C ASP A 160 0.09 -13.53 -7.00
N PHE A 161 1.14 -13.13 -7.71
CA PHE A 161 1.25 -11.80 -8.30
C PHE A 161 0.36 -11.70 -9.54
N PRO A 162 -0.37 -10.59 -9.72
CA PRO A 162 -1.05 -10.33 -10.98
C PRO A 162 0.01 -10.26 -12.10
N PRO A 163 -0.24 -10.82 -13.29
CA PRO A 163 0.74 -10.87 -14.37
C PRO A 163 1.39 -9.51 -14.67
N GLU A 164 0.63 -8.44 -14.58
CA GLU A 164 1.03 -7.05 -14.85
C GLU A 164 1.97 -6.47 -13.80
N ALA A 165 1.92 -6.96 -12.57
CA ALA A 165 2.75 -6.50 -11.45
C ALA A 165 3.79 -7.53 -11.02
N ARG A 166 3.98 -8.61 -11.77
CA ARG A 166 4.93 -9.66 -11.41
C ARG A 166 6.34 -9.07 -11.27
N PRO A 167 7.05 -9.37 -10.16
CA PRO A 167 8.42 -8.93 -9.98
C PRO A 167 9.34 -9.52 -11.06
N LEU A 168 10.28 -8.71 -11.55
CA LEU A 168 11.41 -9.23 -12.32
C LEU A 168 12.43 -9.90 -11.38
N ASP A 169 13.26 -10.81 -11.89
CA ASP A 169 14.25 -11.56 -11.09
C ASP A 169 15.21 -10.68 -10.27
N ALA A 170 15.45 -9.45 -10.73
CA ALA A 170 16.31 -8.46 -10.08
C ALA A 170 15.57 -7.56 -9.08
N GLU A 171 14.24 -7.54 -9.09
CA GLU A 171 13.43 -6.66 -8.24
C GLU A 171 13.34 -7.21 -6.82
N PRO A 172 13.71 -6.43 -5.79
CA PRO A 172 13.62 -6.87 -4.41
C PRO A 172 12.18 -7.10 -3.93
N ILE A 173 12.00 -8.10 -3.08
CA ILE A 173 10.71 -8.48 -2.49
C ILE A 173 10.86 -8.59 -0.97
N ALA A 174 10.07 -7.82 -0.23
CA ALA A 174 10.01 -7.85 1.23
C ALA A 174 8.66 -8.37 1.72
N GLU A 175 8.66 -9.24 2.73
CA GLU A 175 7.43 -9.75 3.36
C GLU A 175 6.97 -8.93 4.57
N ASN A 176 7.86 -8.07 5.10
CA ASN A 176 7.61 -7.32 6.32
C ASN A 176 8.49 -6.04 6.41
N ALA A 177 8.23 -5.23 7.44
CA ALA A 177 8.91 -3.96 7.70
C ALA A 177 10.42 -4.14 7.90
N HIS A 178 10.86 -5.21 8.57
CA HIS A 178 12.28 -5.46 8.82
C HIS A 178 13.03 -5.66 7.51
N GLN A 179 12.48 -6.47 6.60
CA GLN A 179 13.03 -6.70 5.27
C GLN A 179 12.98 -5.44 4.39
N LEU A 180 11.85 -4.72 4.37
CA LEU A 180 11.74 -3.48 3.59
C LEU A 180 12.72 -2.41 4.08
N LEU A 181 12.90 -2.28 5.39
CA LEU A 181 13.87 -1.37 5.99
C LEU A 181 15.32 -1.76 5.65
N ALA A 182 15.63 -3.06 5.62
CA ALA A 182 16.94 -3.54 5.18
C ALA A 182 17.22 -3.14 3.72
N LEU A 183 16.24 -3.29 2.83
CA LEU A 183 16.32 -2.80 1.45
C LEU A 183 16.53 -1.29 1.38
N CYS A 184 15.75 -0.52 2.15
CA CYS A 184 15.88 0.93 2.21
C CYS A 184 17.29 1.35 2.62
N ARG A 185 17.84 0.73 3.68
CA ARG A 185 19.20 1.01 4.15
C ARG A 185 20.27 0.62 3.14
N HIS A 186 20.13 -0.57 2.54
CA HIS A 186 21.11 -1.07 1.57
C HIS A 186 21.18 -0.18 0.32
N HIS A 187 20.02 0.27 -0.18
CA HIS A 187 19.94 1.09 -1.38
C HIS A 187 20.02 2.61 -1.11
N GLY A 188 20.09 3.02 0.16
CA GLY A 188 20.06 4.43 0.55
C GLY A 188 18.71 5.11 0.28
N VAL A 189 17.61 4.37 0.24
CA VAL A 189 16.27 4.89 0.02
C VAL A 189 15.71 5.46 1.33
N ASN A 190 15.24 6.72 1.28
CA ASN A 190 14.61 7.42 2.41
C ASN A 190 13.22 7.99 2.05
N HIS A 191 12.77 7.79 0.81
CA HIS A 191 11.45 8.17 0.34
C HIS A 191 10.81 6.99 -0.42
N LEU A 192 9.65 6.54 0.04
CA LEU A 192 8.86 5.48 -0.62
C LEU A 192 7.61 6.09 -1.24
N VAL A 193 7.31 5.71 -2.48
CA VAL A 193 6.10 6.09 -3.20
C VAL A 193 5.25 4.84 -3.42
N TYR A 194 4.16 4.71 -2.66
CA TYR A 194 3.33 3.51 -2.63
C TYR A 194 2.32 3.46 -3.79
N ALA A 195 2.23 2.28 -4.36
CA ALA A 195 1.17 1.74 -5.20
C ALA A 195 0.70 0.40 -4.61
N GLY A 196 -0.47 -0.09 -5.03
CA GLY A 196 -1.07 -1.32 -4.51
C GLY A 196 -2.24 -1.07 -3.56
N PHE A 197 -2.64 -2.09 -2.81
CA PHE A 197 -3.98 -2.12 -2.21
C PHE A 197 -4.01 -2.65 -0.76
N ALA A 198 -4.83 -2.10 0.14
CA ALA A 198 -5.65 -0.89 0.02
C ALA A 198 -4.97 0.30 0.77
N ILE A 199 -5.08 1.53 0.25
CA ILE A 199 -4.40 2.72 0.80
C ILE A 199 -4.77 3.01 2.26
N ASN A 200 -6.03 2.78 2.64
CA ASN A 200 -6.53 2.99 4.00
C ASN A 200 -6.26 1.81 4.97
N TRP A 201 -5.76 0.69 4.46
CA TRP A 201 -5.45 -0.52 5.24
C TRP A 201 -4.02 -0.97 5.04
N CYS A 202 -3.77 -1.86 4.07
CA CYS A 202 -2.47 -2.52 3.91
C CYS A 202 -1.32 -1.53 3.77
N LEU A 203 -1.43 -0.58 2.85
CA LEU A 203 -0.38 0.41 2.60
C LEU A 203 -0.10 1.26 3.83
N LEU A 204 -1.11 1.48 4.68
CA LEU A 204 -0.97 2.27 5.89
C LEU A 204 -0.41 1.44 7.06
N MET A 205 -0.99 0.26 7.32
CA MET A 205 -0.90 -0.45 8.61
C MET A 205 -0.31 -1.86 8.54
N SER A 206 -0.23 -2.49 7.37
CA SER A 206 0.45 -3.78 7.27
C SER A 206 1.95 -3.62 7.48
N SER A 207 2.64 -4.72 7.76
CA SER A 207 4.09 -4.65 7.97
C SER A 207 4.79 -4.14 6.71
N GLY A 208 5.60 -3.08 6.85
CA GLY A 208 6.20 -2.38 5.71
C GLY A 208 5.31 -1.29 5.11
N GLY A 209 4.13 -1.07 5.67
CA GLY A 209 3.27 0.07 5.38
C GLY A 209 3.80 1.37 6.00
N MET A 210 3.13 2.47 5.69
CA MET A 210 3.61 3.81 6.00
C MET A 210 3.75 4.07 7.51
N VAL A 211 2.91 3.48 8.36
CA VAL A 211 3.03 3.59 9.83
C VAL A 211 4.35 3.01 10.34
N ASP A 212 4.79 1.88 9.80
CA ASP A 212 6.07 1.28 10.18
C ASP A 212 7.24 2.08 9.62
N MET A 213 7.19 2.42 8.33
CA MET A 213 8.32 3.04 7.65
C MET A 213 8.59 4.47 8.12
N THR A 214 7.55 5.25 8.44
CA THR A 214 7.71 6.60 9.01
C THR A 214 8.33 6.60 10.40
N ARG A 215 8.09 5.56 11.22
CA ARG A 215 8.79 5.40 12.52
C ARG A 215 10.30 5.23 12.36
N HIS A 216 10.74 4.83 11.17
CA HIS A 216 12.15 4.73 10.81
C HIS A 216 12.67 5.95 10.03
N GLY A 217 11.89 7.02 9.93
CA GLY A 217 12.29 8.27 9.27
C GLY A 217 12.16 8.24 7.74
N VAL A 218 11.51 7.23 7.18
CA VAL A 218 11.25 7.13 5.73
C VAL A 218 10.00 7.94 5.38
N LEU A 219 10.13 8.93 4.48
CA LEU A 219 9.00 9.68 3.97
C LEU A 219 8.13 8.76 3.11
N CYS A 220 6.82 8.79 3.27
CA CYS A 220 5.90 7.86 2.61
C CYS A 220 4.83 8.61 1.82
N SER A 221 4.91 8.51 0.49
CA SER A 221 3.99 9.14 -0.47
C SER A 221 3.16 8.08 -1.19
N ALA A 222 2.17 8.49 -1.99
CA ALA A 222 1.35 7.55 -2.77
C ALA A 222 1.06 8.05 -4.18
N LEU A 223 0.79 7.11 -5.10
CA LEU A 223 0.34 7.36 -6.46
C LEU A 223 -1.19 7.25 -6.53
N ARG A 224 -1.88 8.38 -6.71
CA ARG A 224 -3.36 8.49 -6.59
C ARG A 224 -4.12 7.45 -7.43
N GLN A 225 -3.70 7.25 -8.68
CA GLN A 225 -4.36 6.34 -9.63
C GLN A 225 -3.91 4.89 -9.47
N ALA A 226 -2.81 4.63 -8.74
CA ALA A 226 -2.23 3.30 -8.55
C ALA A 226 -2.65 2.66 -7.21
N VAL A 227 -3.72 3.17 -6.60
CA VAL A 227 -4.27 2.71 -5.32
C VAL A 227 -5.80 2.70 -5.33
N THR A 228 -6.37 1.84 -4.48
CA THR A 228 -7.79 1.84 -4.10
C THR A 228 -7.92 1.70 -2.59
N ALA A 229 -9.12 1.87 -2.05
CA ALA A 229 -9.42 1.73 -0.63
C ALA A 229 -10.49 0.67 -0.37
N VAL A 230 -10.51 0.14 0.86
CA VAL A 230 -11.66 -0.58 1.39
C VAL A 230 -12.74 0.42 1.74
N GLU A 231 -13.88 0.32 1.07
CA GLU A 231 -15.03 1.16 1.33
C GLU A 231 -16.05 0.47 2.25
N ASN A 232 -16.82 1.26 3.00
CA ASN A 232 -18.01 0.78 3.70
C ASN A 232 -19.28 1.11 2.89
N LYS A 233 -20.43 0.75 3.43
CA LYS A 233 -21.73 0.98 2.77
C LYS A 233 -21.97 2.46 2.43
N GLU A 234 -21.56 3.35 3.33
CA GLU A 234 -21.76 4.78 3.22
C GLU A 234 -20.77 5.43 2.24
N SER A 235 -19.57 4.86 2.10
CA SER A 235 -18.45 5.43 1.34
C SER A 235 -18.25 4.80 -0.05
N ALA A 236 -18.82 3.62 -0.31
CA ALA A 236 -18.54 2.88 -1.55
C ALA A 236 -18.95 3.61 -2.84
N ARG A 237 -20.02 4.42 -2.80
CA ARG A 237 -20.51 5.10 -4.01
C ARG A 237 -19.54 6.17 -4.52
N GLY A 238 -18.87 6.87 -3.62
CA GLY A 238 -17.99 7.99 -3.96
C GLY A 238 -16.53 7.77 -3.60
N GLU A 239 -16.16 6.55 -3.23
CA GLU A 239 -14.81 6.19 -2.77
C GLU A 239 -14.31 7.15 -1.66
N GLN A 240 -15.18 7.50 -0.71
CA GLN A 240 -14.85 8.52 0.28
C GLN A 240 -13.70 8.08 1.19
N HIS A 241 -13.50 6.77 1.45
CA HIS A 241 -12.34 6.33 2.21
C HIS A 241 -11.05 6.42 1.42
N LYS A 242 -11.07 6.25 0.09
CA LYS A 242 -9.91 6.54 -0.74
C LYS A 242 -9.49 8.01 -0.60
N GLU A 243 -10.43 8.94 -0.73
CA GLU A 243 -10.12 10.37 -0.58
C GLU A 243 -9.66 10.72 0.84
N GLU A 244 -10.29 10.16 1.88
CA GLU A 244 -9.82 10.32 3.26
C GLU A 244 -8.40 9.78 3.45
N ALA A 245 -8.09 8.62 2.89
CA ALA A 245 -6.76 8.03 3.04
C ALA A 245 -5.69 8.82 2.28
N LEU A 246 -6.00 9.33 1.09
CA LEU A 246 -5.10 10.23 0.36
C LEU A 246 -4.84 11.50 1.17
N TRP A 247 -5.87 12.10 1.77
CA TRP A 247 -5.71 13.21 2.71
C TRP A 247 -4.84 12.84 3.90
N ARG A 248 -5.07 11.67 4.51
CA ARG A 248 -4.28 11.17 5.64
C ARG A 248 -2.81 11.01 5.27
N VAL A 249 -2.51 10.49 4.08
CA VAL A 249 -1.13 10.41 3.55
C VAL A 249 -0.53 11.81 3.41
N ALA A 250 -1.26 12.76 2.81
CA ALA A 250 -0.80 14.13 2.60
C ALA A 250 -0.52 14.90 3.90
N VAL A 251 -1.22 14.57 4.99
CA VAL A 251 -1.04 15.23 6.29
C VAL A 251 0.00 14.52 7.16
N GLY A 252 0.00 13.18 7.18
CA GLY A 252 0.76 12.40 8.15
C GLY A 252 2.03 11.74 7.64
N PHE A 253 2.22 11.62 6.33
CA PHE A 253 3.20 10.67 5.78
C PHE A 253 4.07 11.24 4.65
N GLY A 254 3.50 12.00 3.72
CA GLY A 254 4.22 12.51 2.55
C GLY A 254 3.31 13.21 1.55
N PHE A 255 3.56 12.98 0.25
CA PHE A 255 2.85 13.64 -0.84
C PHE A 255 1.95 12.67 -1.61
N ILE A 256 1.01 13.22 -2.37
CA ILE A 256 0.26 12.48 -3.37
C ILE A 256 0.76 12.90 -4.76
N PHE A 257 1.12 11.93 -5.59
CA PHE A 257 1.53 12.15 -6.97
C PHE A 257 0.46 11.58 -7.92
N ASP A 258 0.28 12.25 -9.05
CA ASP A 258 -0.48 11.69 -10.16
C ASP A 258 0.43 10.78 -11.00
N VAL A 259 -0.09 9.62 -11.40
CA VAL A 259 0.67 8.60 -12.16
C VAL A 259 1.19 9.17 -13.48
N HIS A 260 0.38 9.98 -14.19
CA HIS A 260 0.81 10.57 -15.45
C HIS A 260 2.01 11.51 -15.27
N ASP A 261 1.90 12.49 -14.36
CA ASP A 261 2.97 13.43 -14.04
C ASP A 261 4.23 12.72 -13.56
N PHE A 262 4.06 11.66 -12.75
CA PHE A 262 5.16 10.83 -12.28
C PHE A 262 5.88 10.14 -13.43
N MET A 263 5.16 9.47 -14.33
CA MET A 263 5.75 8.81 -15.51
C MET A 263 6.43 9.81 -16.45
N THR A 264 5.81 10.97 -16.68
CA THR A 264 6.38 12.02 -17.54
C THR A 264 7.69 12.57 -16.99
N ALA A 265 7.83 12.65 -15.66
CA ALA A 265 9.08 13.09 -15.07
C ALA A 265 10.18 12.01 -15.16
N LEU A 266 9.83 10.73 -15.09
CA LEU A 266 10.79 9.63 -15.17
C LEU A 266 11.37 9.42 -16.57
N LEU A 267 10.61 9.74 -17.61
CA LEU A 267 11.03 9.54 -18.99
C LEU A 267 11.64 10.84 -19.55
N PRO A 268 12.85 10.80 -20.15
CA PRO A 268 13.53 11.97 -20.69
C PRO A 268 12.87 12.59 -21.92
#